data_AF-E4X5R4-F1
#
_entry.id   AF-E4X5R4-F1
#
_cell.length_a   1.000
_cell.length_b   1.000
_cell.length_c   1.000
_cell.angle_alpha   90.00
_cell.angle_beta   90.00
_cell.angle_gamma   90.00
#
_symmetry.space_group_name_H-M   'P 1'
#
loop_
_entity.id
_entity.type
_entity.pdbx_description
1 polymer ?
#
loop_
_entity_poly.entity_id
_entity_poly.type
_entity_poly.pdbx_seq_one_letter_code
_entity_poly.pdbx_strand_id
1 'polypeptide(L)'
;MQISTAPFLGFTGSDKKKYYCFFKGRKSFVETLFLGKEEKMKILEEIKENLAEGKRSPMEEIYETSLLPPTDIRKTSIGIILDLIRTEKETDENNEENITKLERDFLDSIVWLFTKGKGDVKYVLLVNQILSEWVQKKLNDQPEGHQFVSRLTGAMKLLLDYRDCGENRVAQIAGLVNLAQFFFRCSRVDLYRDYLYKLYDVQLGVNSRLEAANCLR
;
A
#
# COMPACT_ATOMS: atom_id res chain seq x y z
N MET A 1 -4.85 -29.53 -8.70
CA MET A 1 -3.53 -28.86 -8.71
C MET A 1 -3.58 -27.83 -7.60
N GLN A 2 -2.86 -28.07 -6.51
CA GLN A 2 -2.92 -27.24 -5.30
C GLN A 2 -2.33 -25.86 -5.59
N ILE A 3 -3.12 -24.81 -5.38
CA ILE A 3 -2.65 -23.43 -5.42
C ILE A 3 -1.75 -23.28 -4.19
N SER A 4 -0.44 -23.23 -4.44
CA SER A 4 0.57 -22.92 -3.43
C SER A 4 0.28 -21.52 -2.91
N THR A 5 -0.33 -21.45 -1.73
CA THR A 5 -0.37 -20.26 -0.89
C THR A 5 1.07 -19.92 -0.54
N ALA A 6 1.70 -19.06 -1.33
CA ALA A 6 2.94 -18.43 -0.92
C ALA A 6 2.70 -17.81 0.46
N PRO A 7 3.52 -18.14 1.47
CA PRO A 7 3.37 -17.55 2.78
C PRO A 7 3.52 -16.04 2.58
N PHE A 8 2.49 -15.33 3.05
CA PHE A 8 2.57 -13.92 3.41
C PHE A 8 4.00 -13.63 3.88
N LEU A 9 4.65 -12.57 3.38
CA LEU A 9 5.71 -11.92 4.15
C LEU A 9 5.06 -11.51 5.47
N GLY A 10 5.13 -12.44 6.41
CA GLY A 10 4.31 -12.44 7.60
C GLY A 10 4.82 -11.34 8.49
N PHE A 11 3.94 -10.41 8.84
CA PHE A 11 4.07 -9.65 10.07
C PHE A 11 4.39 -10.65 11.18
N THR A 12 5.62 -10.60 11.66
CA THR A 12 6.11 -11.49 12.69
C THR A 12 5.45 -11.14 14.01
N GLY A 13 5.45 -12.06 14.98
CA GLY A 13 4.97 -11.77 16.34
C GLY A 13 5.72 -10.60 17.02
N SER A 14 6.92 -10.26 16.52
CA SER A 14 7.72 -9.10 16.93
C SER A 14 7.05 -7.78 16.52
N ASP A 15 6.55 -7.71 15.29
CA ASP A 15 5.95 -6.48 14.72
C ASP A 15 4.69 -6.10 15.50
N LYS A 16 3.84 -7.08 15.85
CA LYS A 16 2.62 -6.87 16.67
C LYS A 16 2.91 -6.24 18.04
N LYS A 17 4.00 -6.61 18.71
CA LYS A 17 4.41 -6.01 20.00
C LYS A 17 4.89 -4.57 19.84
N LYS A 18 5.55 -4.26 18.71
CA LYS A 18 6.13 -2.96 18.40
C LYS A 18 5.05 -1.91 18.11
N TYR A 19 4.02 -2.28 17.32
CA TYR A 19 2.83 -1.44 17.11
C TYR A 19 2.06 -1.19 18.42
N TYR A 20 1.96 -2.19 19.29
CA TYR A 20 1.34 -2.03 20.61
C TYR A 20 2.06 -1.01 21.49
N CYS A 21 3.40 -0.92 21.41
CA CYS A 21 4.21 0.06 22.13
C CYS A 21 4.03 1.49 21.61
N PHE A 22 3.86 1.71 20.29
CA PHE A 22 3.58 3.04 19.73
C PHE A 22 2.26 3.64 20.26
N PHE A 23 1.26 2.78 20.49
CA PHE A 23 -0.04 3.19 21.04
C PHE A 23 -0.12 3.11 22.57
N LYS A 24 0.92 2.63 23.26
CA LYS A 24 0.92 2.48 24.72
C LYS A 24 1.07 3.84 25.40
N GLY A 25 0.05 4.26 26.15
CA GLY A 25 0.07 5.52 26.92
C GLY A 25 -0.45 6.76 26.18
N ARG A 26 -0.94 6.61 24.95
CA ARG A 26 -1.70 7.63 24.21
C ARG A 26 -3.19 7.26 24.25
N LYS A 27 -4.11 8.22 24.12
CA LYS A 27 -5.52 7.90 23.79
C LYS A 27 -5.51 6.95 22.59
N SER A 28 -6.45 6.00 22.55
CA SER A 28 -6.47 5.04 21.45
C SER A 28 -6.44 5.80 20.13
N PHE A 29 -5.62 5.35 19.17
CA PHE A 29 -5.54 5.91 17.82
C PHE A 29 -6.93 6.15 17.23
N VAL A 30 -7.80 5.20 17.50
CA VAL A 30 -9.20 5.18 17.13
C VAL A 30 -9.95 6.31 17.87
N GLU A 31 -9.78 6.48 19.18
CA GLU A 31 -10.42 7.60 19.93
C GLU A 31 -9.99 8.99 19.44
N THR A 32 -8.76 9.15 18.95
CA THR A 32 -8.26 10.44 18.48
C THR A 32 -8.77 10.79 17.06
N LEU A 33 -8.95 9.78 16.21
CA LEU A 33 -9.46 9.92 14.84
C LEU A 33 -10.96 10.26 14.76
N PHE A 34 -11.75 9.77 15.71
CA PHE A 34 -13.21 9.76 15.62
C PHE A 34 -13.91 10.76 16.58
N LEU A 35 -13.17 11.71 17.15
CA LEU A 35 -13.73 12.78 17.98
C LEU A 35 -14.78 13.62 17.21
N GLY A 36 -16.00 13.67 17.75
CA GLY A 36 -16.96 14.75 17.50
C GLY A 36 -18.12 14.52 16.54
N LYS A 37 -18.41 13.30 16.06
CA LYS A 37 -19.64 13.00 15.25
C LYS A 37 -20.19 11.58 15.51
N GLU A 38 -21.51 11.40 15.52
CA GLU A 38 -22.16 10.10 15.75
C GLU A 38 -21.83 9.04 14.69
N GLU A 39 -21.72 9.41 13.41
CA GLU A 39 -21.31 8.50 12.32
C GLU A 39 -19.88 8.00 12.50
N LYS A 40 -19.00 8.86 13.04
CA LYS A 40 -17.61 8.53 13.37
C LYS A 40 -17.55 7.51 14.50
N MET A 41 -18.47 7.59 15.47
CA MET A 41 -18.55 6.64 16.59
C MET A 41 -19.03 5.25 16.17
N LYS A 42 -19.91 5.11 15.16
CA LYS A 42 -20.30 3.79 14.65
C LYS A 42 -19.13 3.06 13.99
N ILE A 43 -18.36 3.79 13.17
CA ILE A 43 -17.15 3.26 12.52
C ILE A 43 -16.09 2.91 13.58
N LEU A 44 -15.95 3.74 14.62
CA LEU A 44 -15.08 3.49 15.76
C LEU A 44 -15.39 2.15 16.44
N GLU A 45 -16.66 1.86 16.71
CA GLU A 45 -17.07 0.61 17.37
C GLU A 45 -16.81 -0.62 16.48
N GLU A 46 -17.08 -0.54 15.17
CA GLU A 46 -16.79 -1.61 14.21
C GLU A 46 -15.28 -1.93 14.14
N ILE A 47 -14.43 -0.91 14.13
CA ILE A 47 -12.97 -1.06 14.17
C ILE A 47 -12.51 -1.72 15.49
N LYS A 48 -13.08 -1.30 16.62
CA LYS A 48 -12.75 -1.88 17.94
C LYS A 48 -13.12 -3.37 18.00
N GLU A 49 -14.27 -3.75 17.46
CA GLU A 49 -14.72 -5.14 17.43
C GLU A 49 -13.78 -6.02 16.60
N ASN A 50 -13.42 -5.58 15.38
CA ASN A 50 -12.48 -6.29 14.51
C ASN A 50 -11.09 -6.49 15.15
N LEU A 51 -10.61 -5.50 15.90
CA LEU A 51 -9.35 -5.58 16.63
C LEU A 51 -9.44 -6.51 17.85
N ALA A 52 -10.54 -6.46 18.61
CA ALA A 52 -10.75 -7.29 19.79
C ALA A 52 -10.85 -8.79 19.45
N GLU A 53 -11.43 -9.11 18.29
CA GLU A 53 -11.54 -10.48 17.79
C GLU A 53 -10.21 -11.00 17.18
N GLY A 54 -9.18 -10.17 17.09
CA GLY A 54 -7.88 -10.55 16.52
C GLY A 54 -7.93 -10.89 15.03
N LYS A 55 -9.01 -10.49 14.33
CA LYS A 55 -9.26 -10.83 12.92
C LYS A 55 -8.29 -10.13 11.96
N ARG A 56 -7.66 -9.02 12.38
CA ARG A 56 -6.83 -8.14 11.52
C ARG A 56 -5.60 -7.59 12.21
N SER A 57 -4.56 -7.27 11.43
CA SER A 57 -3.39 -6.55 11.93
C SER A 57 -3.67 -5.05 12.08
N PRO A 58 -3.01 -4.34 13.00
CA PRO A 58 -3.19 -2.90 13.18
C PRO A 58 -2.91 -2.09 11.91
N MET A 59 -1.94 -2.50 11.08
CA MET A 59 -1.64 -1.81 9.83
C MET A 59 -2.74 -1.96 8.80
N GLU A 60 -3.30 -3.16 8.62
CA GLU A 60 -4.46 -3.38 7.75
C GLU A 60 -5.63 -2.49 8.16
N GLU A 61 -5.87 -2.36 9.47
CA GLU A 61 -6.94 -1.51 10.00
C GLU A 61 -6.73 -0.03 9.66
N ILE A 62 -5.49 0.48 9.76
CA ILE A 62 -5.17 1.86 9.41
C ILE A 62 -5.35 2.09 7.90
N TYR A 63 -4.97 1.12 7.05
CA TYR A 63 -5.18 1.21 5.61
C TYR A 63 -6.66 1.18 5.24
N GLU A 64 -7.47 0.35 5.88
CA GLU A 64 -8.92 0.35 5.67
C GLU A 64 -9.58 1.63 6.15
N THR A 65 -9.15 2.16 7.29
CA THR A 65 -9.59 3.44 7.82
C THR A 65 -9.25 4.58 6.84
N SER A 66 -8.10 4.50 6.16
CA SER A 66 -7.69 5.49 5.16
C SER A 66 -8.59 5.54 3.92
N LEU A 67 -9.41 4.51 3.68
CA LEU A 67 -10.35 4.42 2.56
C LEU A 67 -11.75 4.94 2.90
N LEU A 68 -12.06 5.20 4.19
CA LEU A 68 -13.39 5.63 4.63
C LEU A 68 -13.80 6.95 3.97
N PRO A 69 -15.07 7.13 3.55
CA PRO A 69 -15.51 8.32 2.81
C PRO A 69 -15.10 9.68 3.39
N PRO A 70 -15.13 9.91 4.72
CA PRO A 70 -14.80 11.21 5.29
C PRO A 70 -13.33 11.60 5.07
N THR A 71 -13.10 12.69 4.35
CA THR A 71 -11.75 13.14 3.98
C THR A 71 -10.83 13.42 5.17
N ASP A 72 -11.37 13.94 6.28
CA ASP A 72 -10.58 14.21 7.50
C ASP A 72 -9.97 12.93 8.08
N ILE A 73 -10.73 11.84 8.04
CA ILE A 73 -10.30 10.52 8.54
C ILE A 73 -9.22 9.99 7.60
N ARG A 74 -9.47 10.01 6.28
CA ARG A 74 -8.48 9.60 5.28
C ARG A 74 -7.15 10.33 5.46
N LYS A 75 -7.19 11.66 5.58
CA LYS A 75 -6.01 12.51 5.77
C LYS A 75 -5.24 12.14 7.03
N THR A 76 -5.96 11.99 8.13
CA THR A 76 -5.35 11.68 9.43
C THR A 76 -4.77 10.27 9.44
N SER A 77 -5.46 9.27 8.89
CA SER A 77 -4.98 7.90 8.78
C SER A 77 -3.73 7.79 7.91
N ILE A 78 -3.69 8.44 6.75
CA ILE A 78 -2.50 8.48 5.87
C ILE A 78 -1.33 9.16 6.60
N GLY A 79 -1.57 10.28 7.30
CA GLY A 79 -0.55 10.95 8.10
C GLY A 79 0.04 10.04 9.17
N ILE A 80 -0.79 9.23 9.83
CA ILE A 80 -0.33 8.31 10.88
C ILE A 80 0.45 7.13 10.30
N ILE A 81 0.07 6.60 9.13
CA ILE A 81 0.88 5.59 8.42
C ILE A 81 2.30 6.13 8.20
N LEU A 82 2.41 7.38 7.74
CA LEU A 82 3.69 8.01 7.50
C LEU A 82 4.49 8.23 8.79
N ASP A 83 3.83 8.68 9.85
CA ASP A 83 4.46 8.87 11.16
C ASP A 83 4.90 7.54 11.79
N LEU A 84 4.13 6.46 11.62
CA LEU A 84 4.48 5.10 12.07
C LEU A 84 5.73 4.61 11.35
N ILE A 85 5.71 4.65 10.01
CA ILE A 85 6.84 4.18 9.19
C ILE A 85 8.09 5.03 9.47
N ARG A 86 7.93 6.33 9.76
CA ARG A 86 9.03 7.21 10.19
C ARG A 86 9.56 6.85 11.57
N THR A 87 8.69 6.71 12.57
CA THR A 87 9.08 6.42 13.95
C THR A 87 9.84 5.10 14.05
N GLU A 88 9.43 4.10 13.28
CA GLU A 88 10.10 2.81 13.17
C GLU A 88 11.54 2.91 12.64
N LYS A 89 11.88 4.00 11.94
CA LYS A 89 13.20 4.24 11.33
C LYS A 89 14.09 5.16 12.14
N GLU A 90 13.52 6.09 12.89
CA GLU A 90 14.28 6.92 13.84
C GLU A 90 14.83 6.09 15.02
N THR A 91 14.28 4.90 15.27
CA THR A 91 14.76 3.96 16.29
C THR A 91 15.90 3.04 15.84
N ASP A 92 16.27 3.03 14.56
CA ASP A 92 17.31 2.15 14.00
C ASP A 92 18.54 2.99 13.57
N GLU A 93 19.71 2.73 14.16
CA GLU A 93 20.89 3.63 14.16
C GLU A 93 21.56 3.85 12.78
N ASN A 94 21.12 3.17 11.71
CA ASN A 94 21.70 3.27 10.36
C ASN A 94 20.80 4.07 9.40
N ASN A 95 21.13 5.36 9.19
CA ASN A 95 20.20 6.37 8.69
C ASN A 95 20.00 6.42 7.15
N GLU A 96 20.89 5.85 6.33
CA GLU A 96 20.83 5.97 4.85
C GLU A 96 19.94 4.90 4.16
N GLU A 97 19.73 3.74 4.78
CA GLU A 97 18.87 2.67 4.21
C GLU A 97 17.36 2.91 4.48
N ASN A 98 17.04 3.99 5.18
CA ASN A 98 15.74 4.22 5.79
C ASN A 98 14.66 4.69 4.81
N ILE A 99 14.98 5.61 3.91
CA ILE A 99 14.00 6.14 2.93
C ILE A 99 13.63 5.07 1.91
N THR A 100 14.61 4.30 1.43
CA THR A 100 14.39 3.21 0.48
C THR A 100 13.52 2.10 1.07
N LYS A 101 13.73 1.73 2.34
CA LYS A 101 12.85 0.79 3.04
C LYS A 101 11.43 1.37 3.23
N LEU A 102 11.31 2.67 3.52
CA LEU A 102 10.03 3.35 3.74
C LEU A 102 9.19 3.28 2.47
N GLU A 103 9.85 3.57 1.36
CA GLU A 103 9.25 3.51 0.04
C GLU A 103 8.79 2.11 -0.32
N ARG A 104 9.58 1.08 0.04
CA ARG A 104 9.21 -0.32 -0.19
C ARG A 104 7.97 -0.72 0.58
N ASP A 105 7.95 -0.47 1.88
CA ASP A 105 6.84 -0.86 2.77
C ASP A 105 5.53 -0.15 2.38
N PHE A 106 5.63 1.12 2.00
CA PHE A 106 4.49 1.89 1.55
C PHE A 106 3.98 1.38 0.19
N LEU A 107 4.87 1.10 -0.75
CA LEU A 107 4.50 0.57 -2.06
C LEU A 107 3.83 -0.81 -1.93
N ASP A 108 4.32 -1.68 -1.04
CA ASP A 108 3.74 -3.01 -0.82
C ASP A 108 2.32 -2.93 -0.26
N SER A 109 2.14 -2.02 0.69
CA SER A 109 0.84 -1.76 1.26
C SER A 109 -0.16 -1.25 0.23
N ILE A 110 0.28 -0.36 -0.66
CA ILE A 110 -0.54 0.12 -1.79
C ILE A 110 -0.85 -1.00 -2.77
N VAL A 111 0.14 -1.78 -3.20
CA VAL A 111 -0.08 -2.89 -4.14
C VAL A 111 -1.08 -3.89 -3.55
N TRP A 112 -0.95 -4.23 -2.27
CA TRP A 112 -1.89 -5.09 -1.56
C TRP A 112 -3.31 -4.51 -1.57
N LEU A 113 -3.46 -3.24 -1.20
CA LEU A 113 -4.76 -2.54 -1.11
C LEU A 113 -5.49 -2.55 -2.46
N PHE A 114 -4.79 -2.18 -3.54
CA PHE A 114 -5.36 -2.11 -4.88
C PHE A 114 -5.62 -3.50 -5.48
N THR A 115 -4.80 -4.50 -5.17
CA THR A 115 -5.04 -5.90 -5.59
C THR A 115 -6.30 -6.47 -4.94
N LYS A 116 -6.70 -5.99 -3.76
CA LYS A 116 -7.99 -6.33 -3.12
C LYS A 116 -9.18 -5.57 -3.69
N GLY A 117 -8.99 -4.82 -4.79
CA GLY A 117 -10.04 -4.02 -5.42
C GLY A 117 -10.40 -2.74 -4.66
N LYS A 118 -9.58 -2.34 -3.67
CA LYS A 118 -9.81 -1.13 -2.89
C LYS A 118 -9.08 0.07 -3.49
N GLY A 119 -9.51 1.28 -3.14
CA GLY A 119 -8.96 2.54 -3.65
C GLY A 119 -9.65 3.05 -4.91
N ASP A 120 -9.77 4.37 -5.03
CA ASP A 120 -10.37 5.06 -6.18
C ASP A 120 -9.47 6.22 -6.65
N VAL A 121 -9.80 6.82 -7.79
CA VAL A 121 -9.06 7.98 -8.32
C VAL A 121 -8.97 9.11 -7.29
N LYS A 122 -10.03 9.32 -6.51
CA LYS A 122 -10.06 10.34 -5.44
C LYS A 122 -9.05 10.04 -4.33
N TYR A 123 -8.90 8.77 -3.94
CA TYR A 123 -7.90 8.33 -2.97
C TYR A 123 -6.49 8.56 -3.49
N VAL A 124 -6.20 8.30 -4.76
CA VAL A 124 -4.89 8.57 -5.36
C VAL A 124 -4.54 10.06 -5.31
N LEU A 125 -5.49 10.92 -5.67
CA LEU A 125 -5.30 12.38 -5.59
C LEU A 125 -5.06 12.84 -4.15
N LEU A 126 -5.78 12.26 -3.19
CA LEU A 126 -5.62 12.59 -1.78
C LEU A 126 -4.27 12.15 -1.23
N VAL A 127 -3.83 10.92 -1.53
CA VAL A 127 -2.52 10.41 -1.13
C VAL A 127 -1.41 11.27 -1.72
N ASN A 128 -1.51 11.63 -3.01
CA ASN A 128 -0.58 12.56 -3.65
C ASN A 128 -0.47 13.88 -2.88
N GLN A 129 -1.61 14.52 -2.60
CA GLN A 129 -1.64 15.78 -1.86
C GLN A 129 -0.95 15.68 -0.50
N ILE A 130 -1.31 14.66 0.30
CA ILE A 130 -0.77 14.51 1.66
C ILE A 130 0.73 14.24 1.62
N LEU A 131 1.18 13.37 0.72
CA LEU A 131 2.59 13.06 0.58
C LEU A 131 3.39 14.28 0.10
N SER A 132 2.89 15.05 -0.87
CA SER A 132 3.54 16.29 -1.30
C SER A 132 3.63 17.31 -0.18
N GLU A 133 2.56 17.52 0.58
CA GLU A 133 2.58 18.40 1.76
C GLU A 133 3.57 17.90 2.83
N TRP A 134 3.68 16.58 3.00
CA TRP A 134 4.63 15.97 3.92
C TRP A 134 6.08 16.18 3.48
N VAL A 135 6.40 15.98 2.20
CA VAL A 135 7.74 16.25 1.63
C VAL A 135 8.12 17.71 1.85
N GLN A 136 7.21 18.65 1.57
CA GLN A 136 7.46 20.08 1.79
C GLN A 136 7.73 20.41 3.26
N LYS A 137 6.88 19.93 4.18
CA LYS A 137 6.95 20.30 5.60
C LYS A 137 8.02 19.56 6.39
N LYS A 138 8.32 18.31 6.04
CA LYS A 138 9.12 17.39 6.85
C LYS A 138 10.45 17.01 6.22
N LEU A 139 10.54 17.03 4.90
CA LEU A 139 11.78 16.77 4.17
C LEU A 139 12.38 18.04 3.57
N ASN A 140 11.97 19.24 3.98
CA ASN A 140 12.50 20.51 3.46
C ASN A 140 12.52 20.58 1.92
N ASP A 141 11.50 20.01 1.27
CA ASP A 141 11.33 20.03 -0.20
C ASP A 141 12.44 19.30 -0.99
N GLN A 142 13.11 18.32 -0.38
CA GLN A 142 14.16 17.54 -1.03
C GLN A 142 13.66 16.82 -2.30
N PRO A 143 14.44 16.83 -3.40
CA PRO A 143 14.01 16.27 -4.69
C PRO A 143 13.74 14.77 -4.63
N GLU A 144 14.44 14.02 -3.76
CA GLU A 144 14.22 12.59 -3.54
C GLU A 144 12.82 12.31 -3.00
N GLY A 145 12.30 13.21 -2.15
CA GLY A 145 10.94 13.13 -1.61
C GLY A 145 9.90 13.27 -2.72
N HIS A 146 10.08 14.22 -3.64
CA HIS A 146 9.17 14.40 -4.79
C HIS A 146 9.21 13.21 -5.75
N GLN A 147 10.40 12.65 -6.01
CA GLN A 147 10.52 11.44 -6.81
C GLN A 147 9.80 10.25 -6.18
N PHE A 148 9.89 10.09 -4.86
CA PHE A 148 9.16 9.09 -4.10
C PHE A 148 7.63 9.26 -4.27
N VAL A 149 7.09 10.46 -4.10
CA VAL A 149 5.65 10.71 -4.31
C VAL A 149 5.25 10.41 -5.76
N SER A 150 6.06 10.80 -6.73
CA SER A 150 5.81 10.51 -8.14
C SER A 150 5.80 9.01 -8.43
N ARG A 151 6.70 8.23 -7.84
CA ARG A 151 6.73 6.76 -8.00
C ARG A 151 5.49 6.13 -7.37
N LEU A 152 5.17 6.46 -6.12
CA LEU A 152 3.99 5.90 -5.46
C LEU A 152 2.68 6.22 -6.19
N THR A 153 2.48 7.48 -6.57
CA THR A 153 1.26 7.89 -7.26
C THR A 153 1.19 7.33 -8.67
N GLY A 154 2.33 7.17 -9.36
CA GLY A 154 2.43 6.44 -10.63
C GLY A 154 2.03 4.98 -10.49
N ALA A 155 2.50 4.30 -9.44
CA ALA A 155 2.11 2.92 -9.14
C ALA A 155 0.60 2.79 -8.93
N MET A 156 0.00 3.66 -8.11
CA MET A 156 -1.44 3.65 -7.84
C MET A 156 -2.26 3.83 -9.12
N LYS A 157 -1.85 4.74 -10.02
CA LYS A 157 -2.52 4.97 -11.30
C LYS A 157 -2.45 3.73 -12.19
N LEU A 158 -1.26 3.15 -12.36
CA LEU A 158 -1.09 1.93 -13.16
C LEU A 158 -1.91 0.75 -12.61
N LEU A 159 -2.03 0.65 -11.28
CA LEU A 159 -2.86 -0.37 -10.63
C LEU A 159 -4.36 -0.14 -10.89
N LEU A 160 -4.82 1.12 -10.90
CA LEU A 160 -6.19 1.46 -11.31
C LEU A 160 -6.43 1.15 -12.78
N ASP A 161 -5.54 1.61 -13.66
CA ASP A 161 -5.67 1.38 -15.11
C ASP A 161 -5.75 -0.12 -15.42
N TYR A 162 -4.91 -0.93 -14.76
CA TYR A 162 -4.95 -2.38 -14.89
C TYR A 162 -6.27 -2.98 -14.36
N ARG A 163 -6.77 -2.50 -13.21
CA ARG A 163 -8.05 -2.98 -12.64
C ARG A 163 -9.23 -2.64 -13.56
N ASP A 164 -9.20 -1.47 -14.17
CA ASP A 164 -10.28 -0.95 -14.99
C ASP A 164 -10.27 -1.56 -16.42
N CYS A 165 -9.28 -2.40 -16.76
CA CYS A 165 -9.22 -3.16 -18.01
C CYS A 165 -10.36 -4.20 -18.17
N GLY A 166 -11.03 -4.59 -17.08
CA GLY A 166 -12.14 -5.55 -17.10
C GLY A 166 -11.75 -6.88 -17.75
N GLU A 167 -12.53 -7.36 -18.72
CA GLU A 167 -12.29 -8.62 -19.44
C GLU A 167 -11.44 -8.48 -20.71
N ASN A 168 -11.02 -7.25 -21.07
CA ASN A 168 -10.24 -7.01 -22.28
C ASN A 168 -8.80 -7.54 -22.11
N ARG A 169 -8.52 -8.71 -22.69
CA ARG A 169 -7.22 -9.39 -22.60
C ARG A 169 -6.06 -8.55 -23.15
N VAL A 170 -6.27 -7.78 -24.22
CA VAL A 170 -5.22 -6.92 -24.80
C VAL A 170 -4.87 -5.80 -23.82
N ALA A 171 -5.88 -5.17 -23.22
CA ALA A 171 -5.68 -4.13 -22.21
C ALA A 171 -5.03 -4.70 -20.93
N GLN A 172 -5.44 -5.90 -20.48
CA GLN A 172 -4.82 -6.60 -19.35
C GLN A 172 -3.33 -6.88 -19.60
N ILE A 173 -2.96 -7.40 -20.78
CA ILE A 173 -1.57 -7.67 -21.16
C ILE A 173 -0.76 -6.36 -21.15
N ALA A 174 -1.28 -5.29 -21.77
CA ALA A 174 -0.62 -3.99 -21.77
C ALA A 174 -0.43 -3.42 -20.35
N GLY A 175 -1.46 -3.53 -19.50
CA GLY A 175 -1.41 -3.11 -18.11
C GLY A 175 -0.37 -3.88 -17.30
N LEU A 176 -0.30 -5.21 -17.46
CA LEU A 176 0.69 -6.06 -16.79
C LEU A 176 2.11 -5.75 -17.24
N VAL A 177 2.33 -5.52 -18.55
CA VAL A 177 3.64 -5.10 -19.08
C VAL A 177 4.05 -3.75 -18.48
N ASN A 178 3.14 -2.77 -18.44
CA ASN A 178 3.40 -1.46 -17.87
C ASN A 178 3.72 -1.55 -16.36
N LEU A 179 2.98 -2.36 -15.60
CA LEU A 179 3.22 -2.59 -14.17
C LEU A 179 4.57 -3.28 -13.94
N ALA A 180 4.88 -4.32 -14.71
CA ALA A 180 6.17 -5.00 -14.61
C ALA A 180 7.34 -4.03 -14.89
N GLN A 181 7.29 -3.28 -16.00
CA GLN A 181 8.31 -2.28 -16.31
C GLN A 181 8.43 -1.20 -15.23
N PHE A 182 7.30 -0.77 -14.65
CA PHE A 182 7.29 0.19 -13.56
C PHE A 182 8.02 -0.35 -12.32
N PHE A 183 7.72 -1.59 -11.89
CA PHE A 183 8.39 -2.19 -10.73
C PHE A 183 9.87 -2.48 -10.99
N PHE A 184 10.24 -2.83 -12.23
CA PHE A 184 11.63 -2.94 -12.64
C PHE A 184 12.38 -1.61 -12.47
N ARG A 185 11.80 -0.49 -12.92
CA ARG A 185 12.39 0.86 -12.75
C ARG A 185 12.47 1.29 -11.29
N CYS A 186 11.60 0.78 -10.43
CA CYS A 186 11.65 1.03 -8.98
C CYS A 186 12.60 0.08 -8.23
N SER A 187 13.36 -0.76 -8.94
CA SER A 187 14.24 -1.77 -8.34
C SER A 187 13.51 -2.75 -7.41
N ARG A 188 12.23 -3.02 -7.69
CA ARG A 188 11.36 -3.97 -6.98
C ARG A 188 11.29 -5.30 -7.73
N VAL A 189 12.37 -6.07 -7.67
CA VAL A 189 12.52 -7.35 -8.39
C VAL A 189 11.46 -8.38 -7.94
N ASP A 190 11.08 -8.32 -6.67
CA ASP A 190 10.01 -9.13 -6.07
C ASP A 190 8.67 -8.89 -6.77
N LEU A 191 8.22 -7.63 -6.86
CA LEU A 191 6.98 -7.26 -7.53
C LEU A 191 7.08 -7.48 -9.05
N TYR A 192 8.21 -7.12 -9.65
CA TYR A 192 8.46 -7.36 -11.07
C TYR A 192 8.21 -8.83 -11.45
N ARG A 193 8.81 -9.75 -10.69
CA ARG A 193 8.64 -11.20 -10.89
C ARG A 193 7.19 -11.63 -10.72
N ASP A 194 6.50 -11.16 -9.68
CA ASP A 194 5.11 -11.54 -9.43
C ASP A 194 4.18 -11.06 -10.55
N TYR A 195 4.44 -9.88 -11.13
CA TYR A 195 3.69 -9.36 -12.28
C TYR A 195 4.06 -10.02 -13.61
N LEU A 196 5.30 -10.52 -13.76
CA LEU A 196 5.67 -11.40 -14.89
C LEU A 196 4.91 -12.73 -14.84
N TYR A 197 4.76 -13.34 -13.66
CA TYR A 197 3.96 -14.57 -13.53
C TYR A 197 2.48 -14.32 -13.85
N LYS A 198 1.91 -13.19 -13.42
CA LYS A 198 0.56 -12.80 -13.83
C LYS A 198 0.44 -12.61 -15.34
N LEU A 199 1.45 -12.00 -15.97
CA LEU A 199 1.50 -11.82 -17.43
C LEU A 199 1.56 -13.16 -18.16
N TYR A 200 2.39 -14.08 -17.68
CA TYR A 200 2.48 -15.45 -18.18
C TYR A 200 1.12 -16.16 -18.17
N ASP A 201 0.40 -16.11 -17.06
CA ASP A 201 -0.91 -16.75 -16.92
C ASP A 201 -1.95 -16.18 -17.91
N VAL A 202 -1.95 -14.85 -18.08
CA VAL A 202 -2.85 -14.20 -19.04
C VAL A 202 -2.50 -14.58 -20.48
N GLN A 203 -1.22 -14.62 -20.85
CA GLN A 203 -0.80 -14.97 -22.21
C GLN A 203 -1.04 -16.45 -22.54
N LEU A 204 -0.89 -17.35 -21.57
CA LEU A 204 -1.34 -18.75 -21.71
C LEU A 204 -2.84 -18.82 -21.99
N GLY A 205 -3.64 -18.01 -21.28
CA GLY A 205 -5.09 -17.94 -21.49
C GLY A 205 -5.50 -17.46 -22.90
N VAL A 206 -4.64 -16.69 -23.58
CA VAL A 206 -4.83 -16.24 -24.98
C VAL A 206 -4.19 -17.22 -25.98
N ASN A 207 -3.69 -18.37 -25.54
CA ASN A 207 -2.94 -19.36 -26.33
C ASN A 207 -1.64 -18.83 -26.98
N SER A 208 -1.07 -17.73 -26.48
CA SER A 208 0.21 -17.19 -26.96
C SER A 208 1.39 -17.82 -26.22
N ARG A 209 1.76 -19.05 -26.61
CA ARG A 209 2.81 -19.82 -25.91
C ARG A 209 4.21 -19.23 -26.05
N LEU A 210 4.51 -18.57 -27.17
CA LEU A 210 5.83 -18.00 -27.44
C LEU A 210 6.08 -16.78 -26.55
N GLU A 211 5.10 -15.87 -26.47
CA GLU A 211 5.17 -14.72 -25.58
C GLU A 211 5.20 -15.17 -24.11
N ALA A 212 4.44 -16.20 -23.75
CA ALA A 212 4.43 -16.74 -22.40
C ALA A 212 5.82 -17.29 -22.02
N ALA A 213 6.45 -18.03 -22.92
CA ALA A 213 7.82 -18.53 -22.71
C ALA A 213 8.83 -17.39 -22.52
N ASN A 214 8.67 -16.26 -23.21
CA ASN A 214 9.54 -15.09 -23.03
C ASN A 214 9.42 -14.45 -21.64
N CYS A 215 8.28 -14.60 -20.96
CA CYS A 215 8.11 -14.06 -19.60
C CYS A 215 8.89 -14.84 -18.52
N LEU A 216 9.33 -16.06 -18.82
CA LEU A 216 10.04 -16.96 -17.89
C LEU A 216 11.55 -17.01 -18.14
N ARG A 217 12.05 -16.23 -19.09
CA ARG A 217 13.46 -16.20 -19.51
C ARG A 217 14.22 -15.09 -18.81
#